data_AF-R6PKI1-F1
#
_entry.id   AF-R6PKI1-F1
#
_cell.length_a   1.000
_cell.length_b   1.000
_cell.length_c   1.000
_cell.angle_alpha   90.00
_cell.angle_beta   90.00
_cell.angle_gamma   90.00
#
_symmetry.space_group_name_H-M   'P 1'
#
loop_
_entity.id
_entity.type
_entity.pdbx_description
1 polymer ?
#
loop_
_entity_poly.entity_id
_entity_poly.type
_entity_poly.pdbx_seq_one_letter_code
_entity_poly.pdbx_strand_id
1 'polypeptide(L)'
;MSEEKKYINIEIGSRSIKLVSEESDEYLRAIAKYLNQKMADITGGDLSHPLYRDDNAILFSLNIADDLFKERTSSGSVAFDTDTLAKLESQEKEISVLNETITNLNNEKSTLAKDLANKKDEIQVLTVKREDVKSKLDECEKKLASLQGLYASVENQLEEKTNKCNDLETELIKTKSEFDNVQREYSSCQTRLTTAEKRVEEKTNYIAKLTGKINDKNQELNNLSTKLAEKNTSINELNQKSAERNVKLTNVNKERDDLAVKLKAANGNIRKLEEEIKNLKSESDKSVKTAKDQLTRVQEDYQTLLSDFENYQIENQTMSENQLQSAFAKTKAENIDLKRKVEDLSKKLAKNN
;
A
#
# COMPACT_ATOMS: atom_id res chain seq x y z
N MET A 1 -73.49 136.46 56.85
CA MET A 1 -74.60 136.11 57.78
C MET A 1 -74.50 137.07 58.94
N SER A 2 -75.60 137.74 59.27
CA SER A 2 -75.66 138.74 60.33
C SER A 2 -75.28 138.12 61.68
N GLU A 3 -74.22 138.62 62.30
CA GLU A 3 -73.79 138.21 63.64
C GLU A 3 -74.89 138.53 64.66
N GLU A 4 -75.54 137.47 65.13
CA GLU A 4 -76.48 137.52 66.23
C GLU A 4 -75.70 137.92 67.48
N LYS A 5 -75.87 139.17 67.94
CA LYS A 5 -75.17 139.68 69.13
C LYS A 5 -75.55 138.82 70.33
N LYS A 6 -74.64 137.92 70.73
CA LYS A 6 -74.81 137.04 71.87
C LYS A 6 -74.63 137.86 73.14
N TYR A 7 -75.74 138.14 73.81
CA TYR A 7 -75.72 138.83 75.09
C TYR A 7 -75.56 137.82 76.21
N ILE A 8 -74.51 137.98 77.00
CA ILE A 8 -74.18 137.12 78.11
C ILE A 8 -74.22 137.94 79.39
N ASN A 9 -75.00 137.47 80.36
CA ASN A 9 -75.05 138.07 81.69
C ASN A 9 -74.01 137.37 82.56
N ILE A 10 -72.99 138.10 82.98
CA ILE A 10 -72.00 137.63 83.96
C ILE A 10 -72.09 138.46 85.24
N GLU A 11 -71.76 137.84 86.35
CA GLU A 11 -71.72 138.49 87.65
C GLU A 11 -70.27 138.81 87.99
N ILE A 12 -69.95 140.09 88.11
CA ILE A 12 -68.62 140.57 88.47
C ILE A 12 -68.74 141.36 89.78
N GLY A 13 -68.11 140.83 90.84
CA GLY A 13 -68.24 141.28 92.22
C GLY A 13 -69.63 140.99 92.74
N SER A 14 -70.44 142.03 92.87
CA SER A 14 -71.85 142.00 93.27
C SER A 14 -72.76 142.66 92.23
N ARG A 15 -72.26 142.83 91.00
CA ARG A 15 -73.01 143.45 89.88
C ARG A 15 -73.21 142.43 88.77
N SER A 16 -74.46 142.26 88.35
CA SER A 16 -74.80 141.56 87.11
C SER A 16 -74.57 142.52 85.94
N ILE A 17 -73.61 142.19 85.08
CA ILE A 17 -73.22 142.98 83.90
C ILE A 17 -73.61 142.18 82.66
N LYS A 18 -74.35 142.83 81.76
CA LYS A 18 -74.72 142.28 80.45
C LYS A 18 -73.68 142.69 79.42
N LEU A 19 -72.89 141.73 78.97
CA LEU A 19 -71.82 141.93 78.00
C LEU A 19 -72.19 141.32 76.65
N VAL A 20 -71.72 141.95 75.59
CA VAL A 20 -71.76 141.42 74.22
C VAL A 20 -70.35 140.97 73.88
N SER A 21 -70.18 139.71 73.53
CA SER A 21 -68.88 139.15 73.11
C SER A 21 -69.10 138.02 72.11
N GLU A 22 -68.10 137.81 71.26
CA GLU A 22 -68.03 136.69 70.30
C GLU A 22 -67.55 135.40 70.95
N GLU A 23 -66.95 135.50 72.13
CA GLU A 23 -66.42 134.36 72.88
C GLU A 23 -67.53 133.49 73.49
N SER A 24 -67.20 132.24 73.81
CA SER A 24 -68.16 131.30 74.40
C SER A 24 -68.64 131.76 75.79
N ASP A 25 -69.87 131.35 76.17
CA ASP A 25 -70.44 131.69 77.49
C ASP A 25 -69.58 131.10 78.62
N GLU A 26 -69.07 129.88 78.40
CA GLU A 26 -68.14 129.22 79.31
C GLU A 26 -66.83 130.01 79.49
N TYR A 27 -66.24 130.51 78.40
CA TYR A 27 -65.01 131.29 78.44
C TYR A 27 -65.20 132.62 79.18
N LEU A 28 -66.28 133.35 78.89
CA LEU A 28 -66.57 134.61 79.58
C LEU A 28 -66.94 134.42 81.06
N ARG A 29 -67.66 133.34 81.41
CA ARG A 29 -67.91 132.99 82.82
C ARG A 29 -66.62 132.60 83.54
N ALA A 30 -65.68 131.94 82.85
CA ALA A 30 -64.37 131.64 83.41
C ALA A 30 -63.58 132.94 83.68
N ILE A 31 -63.59 133.90 82.75
CA ILE A 31 -63.00 135.24 82.98
C ILE A 31 -63.69 135.96 84.14
N ALA A 32 -65.03 135.95 84.20
CA ALA A 32 -65.77 136.59 85.29
C ALA A 32 -65.40 135.99 86.65
N LYS A 33 -65.34 134.66 86.73
CA LYS A 33 -64.92 133.93 87.93
C LYS A 33 -63.49 134.28 88.32
N TYR A 34 -62.58 134.38 87.34
CA TYR A 34 -61.20 134.79 87.56
C TYR A 34 -61.13 136.22 88.13
N LEU A 35 -61.81 137.18 87.50
CA LEU A 35 -61.88 138.56 87.97
C LEU A 35 -62.46 138.64 89.40
N ASN A 36 -63.50 137.86 89.70
CA ASN A 36 -64.08 137.81 91.06
C ASN A 36 -63.12 137.26 92.10
N GLN A 37 -62.36 136.21 91.75
CA GLN A 37 -61.33 135.68 92.64
C GLN A 37 -60.25 136.72 92.93
N LYS A 38 -59.72 137.37 91.87
CA LYS A 38 -58.75 138.46 92.03
C LYS A 38 -59.32 139.62 92.83
N MET A 39 -60.61 139.92 92.68
CA MET A 39 -61.32 140.90 93.50
C MET A 39 -61.37 140.52 94.97
N ALA A 40 -61.70 139.27 95.28
CA ALA A 40 -61.74 138.75 96.64
C ALA A 40 -60.34 138.75 97.29
N ASP A 41 -59.29 138.37 96.56
CA ASP A 41 -57.93 138.25 97.08
C ASP A 41 -57.36 139.62 97.54
N ILE A 42 -57.68 140.72 96.85
CA ILE A 42 -57.21 142.07 97.23
C ILE A 42 -58.10 142.71 98.30
N THR A 43 -59.42 142.47 98.27
CA THR A 43 -60.37 143.08 99.21
C THR A 43 -60.56 142.28 100.51
N GLY A 44 -59.88 141.14 100.66
CA GLY A 44 -60.00 140.28 101.83
C GLY A 44 -61.39 139.67 102.04
N GLY A 45 -62.24 139.70 101.01
CA GLY A 45 -63.60 139.17 101.04
C GLY A 45 -64.71 140.14 101.47
N ASP A 46 -64.40 141.39 101.86
CA ASP A 46 -65.42 142.42 102.13
C ASP A 46 -65.42 143.51 101.04
N LEU A 47 -66.35 143.36 100.10
CA LEU A 47 -66.54 144.24 98.94
C LEU A 47 -67.32 145.53 99.28
N SER A 48 -67.68 145.76 100.55
CA SER A 48 -68.59 146.84 100.95
C SER A 48 -67.93 148.06 101.62
N HIS A 49 -66.61 148.03 101.85
CA HIS A 49 -65.91 149.11 102.54
C HIS A 49 -65.69 150.37 101.65
N PRO A 50 -66.22 151.56 102.02
CA PRO A 50 -66.19 152.76 101.17
C PRO A 50 -64.86 153.52 101.11
N LEU A 51 -63.79 153.01 101.71
CA LEU A 51 -62.46 153.62 101.68
C LEU A 51 -61.58 152.84 100.69
N TYR A 52 -61.10 153.56 99.66
CA TYR A 52 -60.23 153.11 98.55
C TYR A 52 -60.90 152.39 97.37
N ARG A 53 -61.81 153.09 96.67
CA ARG A 53 -62.42 152.61 95.41
C ARG A 53 -61.49 152.73 94.19
N ASP A 54 -60.57 153.70 94.19
CA ASP A 54 -59.66 153.95 93.06
C ASP A 54 -58.36 153.13 93.15
N ASP A 55 -57.76 153.01 94.33
CA ASP A 55 -56.54 152.21 94.52
C ASP A 55 -56.78 150.72 94.24
N ASN A 56 -57.95 150.19 94.60
CA ASN A 56 -58.35 148.81 94.29
C ASN A 56 -58.46 148.55 92.77
N ALA A 57 -58.94 149.53 91.98
CA ALA A 57 -59.01 149.38 90.52
C ALA A 57 -57.61 149.33 89.89
N ILE A 58 -56.65 150.10 90.42
CA ILE A 58 -55.25 150.07 90.02
C ILE A 58 -54.63 148.72 90.39
N LEU A 59 -54.86 148.23 91.62
CA LEU A 59 -54.39 146.91 92.08
C LEU A 59 -54.97 145.75 91.25
N PHE A 60 -56.26 145.78 90.91
CA PHE A 60 -56.86 144.77 90.00
C PHE A 60 -56.20 144.77 88.63
N SER A 61 -56.04 145.97 88.04
CA SER A 61 -55.43 146.12 86.72
C SER A 61 -53.97 145.67 86.73
N LEU A 62 -53.22 145.99 87.78
CA LEU A 62 -51.83 145.59 87.94
C LEU A 62 -51.69 144.07 88.08
N ASN A 63 -52.58 143.43 88.84
CA ASN A 63 -52.55 141.99 89.04
C ASN A 63 -52.86 141.22 87.74
N ILE A 64 -53.88 141.66 87.00
CA ILE A 64 -54.20 141.09 85.69
C ILE A 64 -53.06 141.32 84.70
N ALA A 65 -52.43 142.51 84.73
CA ALA A 65 -51.29 142.82 83.87
C ALA A 65 -50.06 141.95 84.21
N ASP A 66 -49.78 141.69 85.49
CA ASP A 66 -48.70 140.79 85.94
C ASP A 66 -48.94 139.35 85.46
N ASP A 67 -50.16 138.84 85.59
CA ASP A 67 -50.51 137.50 85.08
C ASP A 67 -50.37 137.41 83.56
N LEU A 68 -50.82 138.43 82.82
CA LEU A 68 -50.64 138.51 81.36
C LEU A 68 -49.15 138.56 80.97
N PHE A 69 -48.32 139.28 81.73
CA PHE A 69 -46.89 139.36 81.48
C PHE A 69 -46.17 138.05 81.80
N LYS A 70 -46.57 137.35 82.86
CA LYS A 70 -46.08 136.00 83.19
C LYS A 70 -46.47 135.00 82.11
N GLU A 71 -47.72 135.04 81.64
CA GLU A 71 -48.16 134.17 80.56
C GLU A 71 -47.46 134.48 79.23
N ARG A 72 -47.20 135.76 78.92
CA ARG A 72 -46.41 136.16 77.74
C ARG A 72 -44.93 135.85 77.87
N THR A 73 -44.36 135.81 79.06
CA THR A 73 -42.96 135.38 79.25
C THR A 73 -42.84 133.85 79.24
N SER A 74 -43.82 133.11 79.79
CA SER A 74 -43.93 131.65 79.64
C SER A 74 -44.23 131.22 78.20
N SER A 75 -45.10 131.94 77.49
CA SER A 75 -45.38 131.71 76.06
C SER A 75 -44.29 132.30 75.16
N GLY A 76 -43.56 133.32 75.64
CA GLY A 76 -42.40 133.91 74.99
C GLY A 76 -41.13 133.06 75.10
N SER A 77 -41.12 132.04 75.98
CA SER A 77 -40.16 130.93 75.92
C SER A 77 -40.53 129.88 74.86
N VAL A 78 -41.68 130.03 74.20
CA VAL A 78 -41.98 129.39 72.91
C VAL A 78 -41.49 130.30 71.77
N ALA A 79 -40.42 131.07 72.02
CA ALA A 79 -39.58 131.60 70.98
C ALA A 79 -38.89 130.41 70.32
N PHE A 80 -39.45 129.95 69.20
CA PHE A 80 -38.74 129.23 68.14
C PHE A 80 -37.53 128.44 68.67
N ASP A 81 -37.80 127.35 69.40
CA ASP A 81 -36.73 126.43 69.83
C ASP A 81 -36.07 125.95 68.54
N THR A 82 -35.00 126.65 68.13
CA THR A 82 -34.14 126.33 66.99
C THR A 82 -33.73 124.86 67.02
N ASP A 83 -33.70 124.28 68.23
CA ASP A 83 -33.48 122.89 68.51
C ASP A 83 -34.57 121.94 67.94
N THR A 84 -35.86 122.32 67.96
CA THR A 84 -36.95 121.49 67.41
C THR A 84 -36.99 121.49 65.89
N LEU A 85 -36.76 122.66 65.26
CA LEU A 85 -36.66 122.76 63.81
C LEU A 85 -35.38 122.08 63.29
N ALA A 86 -34.25 122.24 63.98
CA ALA A 86 -33.01 121.53 63.66
C ALA A 86 -33.17 120.00 63.75
N LYS A 87 -33.96 119.50 64.72
CA LYS A 87 -34.30 118.07 64.83
C LYS A 87 -35.14 117.59 63.64
N LEU A 88 -36.14 118.36 63.22
CA LEU A 88 -36.96 118.02 62.05
C LEU A 88 -36.15 118.04 60.74
N GLU A 89 -35.35 119.08 60.52
CA GLU A 89 -34.45 119.14 59.35
C GLU A 89 -33.41 118.01 59.35
N SER A 90 -32.92 117.61 60.53
CA SER A 90 -32.06 116.43 60.68
C SER A 90 -32.78 115.14 60.31
N GLN A 91 -34.03 114.98 60.76
CA GLN A 91 -34.86 113.81 60.44
C GLN A 91 -35.24 113.77 58.95
N GLU A 92 -35.52 114.90 58.31
CA GLU A 92 -35.79 114.96 56.87
C GLU A 92 -34.56 114.58 56.04
N LYS A 93 -33.37 115.03 56.44
CA LYS A 93 -32.10 114.58 55.84
C LYS A 93 -31.90 113.08 56.03
N GLU A 94 -32.17 112.56 57.22
CA GLU A 94 -32.08 111.13 57.51
C GLU A 94 -33.06 110.31 56.65
N ILE A 95 -34.32 110.75 56.53
CA ILE A 95 -35.33 110.14 55.66
C ILE A 95 -34.88 110.17 54.19
N SER A 96 -34.30 111.28 53.72
CA SER A 96 -33.78 111.38 52.35
C SER A 96 -32.67 110.35 52.10
N VAL A 97 -31.70 110.23 53.02
CA VAL A 97 -30.60 109.25 52.94
C VAL A 97 -31.13 107.82 53.02
N LEU A 98 -32.12 107.56 53.89
CA LEU A 98 -32.77 106.26 53.99
C LEU A 98 -33.51 105.89 52.71
N ASN A 99 -34.23 106.84 52.08
CA ASN A 99 -34.93 106.61 50.82
C ASN A 99 -33.97 106.33 49.66
N GLU A 100 -32.84 107.03 49.60
CA GLU A 100 -31.77 106.74 48.64
C GLU A 100 -31.21 105.33 48.88
N THR A 101 -30.98 104.96 50.14
CA THR A 101 -30.51 103.63 50.53
C THR A 101 -31.52 102.54 50.15
N ILE A 102 -32.82 102.75 50.40
CA ILE A 102 -33.90 101.84 50.01
C ILE A 102 -33.95 101.69 48.49
N THR A 103 -33.77 102.80 47.75
CA THR A 103 -33.75 102.77 46.29
C THR A 103 -32.57 101.95 45.77
N ASN A 104 -31.38 102.15 46.34
CA ASN A 104 -30.18 101.39 45.99
C ASN A 104 -30.32 99.90 46.31
N LEU A 105 -30.82 99.57 47.51
CA LEU A 105 -31.09 98.18 47.92
C LEU A 105 -32.15 97.52 47.03
N ASN A 106 -33.17 98.25 46.59
CA ASN A 106 -34.17 97.72 45.66
C ASN A 106 -33.58 97.46 44.27
N ASN A 107 -32.70 98.34 43.78
CA ASN A 107 -31.97 98.13 42.54
C ASN A 107 -31.08 96.88 42.63
N GLU A 108 -30.32 96.74 43.73
CA GLU A 108 -29.48 95.56 43.99
C GLU A 108 -30.30 94.27 44.13
N LYS A 109 -31.44 94.32 44.82
CA LYS A 109 -32.37 93.19 44.89
C LYS A 109 -32.89 92.79 43.51
N SER A 110 -33.18 93.76 42.65
CA SER A 110 -33.61 93.51 41.27
C SER A 110 -32.52 92.88 40.41
N THR A 111 -31.26 93.31 40.57
CA THR A 111 -30.14 92.71 39.84
C THR A 111 -29.87 91.29 40.34
N LEU A 112 -29.83 91.07 41.66
CA LEU A 112 -29.68 89.74 42.24
C LEU A 112 -30.80 88.78 41.83
N ALA A 113 -32.05 89.26 41.74
CA ALA A 113 -33.17 88.45 41.26
C ALA A 113 -32.98 88.02 39.79
N LYS A 114 -32.47 88.91 38.95
CA LYS A 114 -32.14 88.61 37.56
C LYS A 114 -31.00 87.60 37.44
N ASP A 115 -29.96 87.75 38.25
CA ASP A 115 -28.83 86.82 38.27
C ASP A 115 -29.23 85.43 38.78
N LEU A 116 -30.10 85.36 39.79
CA LEU A 116 -30.70 84.10 40.24
C LEU A 116 -31.52 83.42 39.15
N ALA A 117 -32.32 84.17 38.39
CA ALA A 117 -33.07 83.64 37.26
C ALA A 117 -32.12 83.08 36.19
N ASN A 118 -31.09 83.84 35.80
CA ASN A 118 -30.10 83.39 34.83
C ASN A 118 -29.35 82.13 35.30
N LYS A 119 -28.96 82.08 36.58
CA LYS A 119 -28.28 80.91 37.16
C LYS A 119 -29.19 79.68 37.22
N LYS A 120 -30.48 79.88 37.48
CA LYS A 120 -31.48 78.82 37.42
C LYS A 120 -31.61 78.23 36.01
N ASP A 121 -31.64 79.09 34.99
CA ASP A 121 -31.68 78.65 33.59
C ASP A 121 -30.39 77.90 33.20
N GLU A 122 -29.23 78.39 33.62
CA GLU A 122 -27.94 77.72 33.40
C GLU A 122 -27.90 76.33 34.05
N ILE A 123 -28.38 76.20 35.29
CA ILE A 123 -28.52 74.91 36.00
C ILE A 123 -29.45 73.98 35.24
N GLN A 124 -30.56 74.48 34.69
CA GLN A 124 -31.49 73.66 33.91
C GLN A 124 -30.83 73.11 32.65
N VAL A 125 -30.10 73.95 31.91
CA VAL A 125 -29.35 73.54 30.71
C VAL A 125 -28.28 72.49 31.06
N LEU A 126 -27.53 72.70 32.15
CA LEU A 126 -26.51 71.75 32.60
C LEU A 126 -27.14 70.41 33.04
N THR A 127 -28.32 70.46 33.67
CA THR A 127 -29.06 69.26 34.08
C THR A 127 -29.47 68.42 32.88
N VAL A 128 -29.98 69.06 31.81
CA VAL A 128 -30.33 68.37 30.56
C VAL A 128 -29.09 67.77 29.89
N LYS A 129 -27.98 68.52 29.82
CA LYS A 129 -26.71 68.02 29.26
C LYS A 129 -26.17 66.82 30.04
N ARG A 130 -26.27 66.84 31.36
CA ARG A 130 -25.86 65.72 32.22
C ARG A 130 -26.66 64.46 31.91
N GLU A 131 -27.98 64.59 31.72
CA GLU A 131 -28.85 63.44 31.41
C GLU A 131 -28.59 62.88 30.01
N ASP A 132 -28.29 63.74 29.02
CA ASP A 132 -27.87 63.31 27.67
C ASP A 132 -26.53 62.54 27.73
N VAL A 133 -25.53 63.05 28.44
CA VAL A 133 -24.24 62.38 28.63
C VAL A 133 -24.43 61.03 29.34
N LYS A 134 -25.27 60.97 30.36
CA LYS A 134 -25.59 59.73 31.07
C LYS A 134 -26.23 58.70 30.14
N SER A 135 -27.21 59.11 29.33
CA SER A 135 -27.86 58.21 28.36
C SER A 135 -26.87 57.66 27.32
N LYS A 136 -25.94 58.49 26.85
CA LYS A 136 -24.86 58.06 25.93
C LYS A 136 -23.88 57.11 26.60
N LEU A 137 -23.56 57.33 27.87
CA LEU A 137 -22.71 56.42 28.65
C LEU A 137 -23.37 55.04 28.78
N ASP A 138 -24.65 54.99 29.16
CA ASP A 138 -25.41 53.74 29.28
C ASP A 138 -25.46 52.97 27.94
N GLU A 139 -25.56 53.69 26.81
CA GLU A 139 -25.51 53.08 25.47
C GLU A 139 -24.12 52.51 25.14
N CYS A 140 -23.05 53.24 25.47
CA CYS A 140 -21.68 52.78 25.30
C CYS A 140 -21.39 51.54 26.16
N GLU A 141 -21.86 51.49 27.40
CA GLU A 141 -21.70 50.32 28.28
C GLU A 141 -22.40 49.08 27.71
N LYS A 142 -23.62 49.23 27.17
CA LYS A 142 -24.33 48.13 26.49
C LYS A 142 -23.57 47.64 25.26
N LYS A 143 -23.04 48.55 24.44
CA LYS A 143 -22.22 48.21 23.26
C LYS A 143 -20.93 47.47 23.68
N LEU A 144 -20.28 47.92 24.75
CA LEU A 144 -19.09 47.26 25.29
C LEU A 144 -19.39 45.83 25.74
N ALA A 145 -20.47 45.63 26.51
CA ALA A 145 -20.89 44.31 26.95
C ALA A 145 -21.20 43.38 25.77
N SER A 146 -21.88 43.89 24.74
CA SER A 146 -22.13 43.11 23.51
C SER A 146 -20.84 42.74 22.78
N LEU A 147 -19.88 43.66 22.67
CA LEU A 147 -18.59 43.40 22.04
C LEU A 147 -17.77 42.38 22.82
N GLN A 148 -17.79 42.43 24.15
CA GLN A 148 -17.14 41.43 25.00
C GLN A 148 -17.73 40.04 24.80
N GLY A 149 -19.06 39.92 24.70
CA GLY A 149 -19.73 38.65 24.40
C GLY A 149 -19.36 38.09 23.02
N LEU A 150 -19.30 38.95 21.99
CA LEU A 150 -18.85 38.56 20.66
C LEU A 150 -17.38 38.11 20.66
N TYR A 151 -16.52 38.84 21.37
CA TYR A 151 -15.10 38.47 21.50
C TYR A 151 -14.93 37.08 22.13
N ALA A 152 -15.61 36.80 23.24
CA ALA A 152 -15.57 35.49 23.88
C ALA A 152 -16.10 34.37 22.95
N SER A 153 -17.13 34.65 22.16
CA SER A 153 -17.63 33.68 21.17
C SER A 153 -16.60 33.38 20.08
N VAL A 154 -15.91 34.41 19.56
CA VAL A 154 -14.86 34.25 18.56
C VAL A 154 -13.65 33.50 19.14
N GLU A 155 -13.27 33.80 20.37
CA GLU A 155 -12.18 33.13 21.09
C GLU A 155 -12.47 31.62 21.26
N ASN A 156 -13.68 31.26 21.69
CA ASN A 156 -14.10 29.86 21.77
C ASN A 156 -14.09 29.17 20.39
N GLN A 157 -14.60 29.83 19.35
CA GLN A 157 -14.55 29.27 17.99
C GLN A 157 -13.12 29.06 17.50
N LEU A 158 -12.21 29.99 17.82
CA LEU A 158 -10.80 29.88 17.46
C LEU A 158 -10.14 28.68 18.17
N GLU A 159 -10.45 28.48 19.45
CA GLU A 159 -9.98 27.32 20.22
C GLU A 159 -10.49 26.00 19.62
N GLU A 160 -11.79 25.91 19.30
CA GLU A 160 -12.37 24.75 18.64
C GLU A 160 -11.71 24.43 17.30
N LYS A 161 -11.46 25.46 16.46
CA LYS A 161 -10.75 25.29 15.19
C LYS A 161 -9.31 24.86 15.38
N THR A 162 -8.63 25.40 16.39
CA THR A 162 -7.25 25.03 16.74
C THR A 162 -7.17 23.56 17.13
N ASN A 163 -8.05 23.10 18.02
CA ASN A 163 -8.10 21.70 18.43
C ASN A 163 -8.38 20.77 17.23
N LYS A 164 -9.34 21.13 16.37
CA LYS A 164 -9.63 20.37 15.16
C LYS A 164 -8.44 20.31 14.20
N CYS A 165 -7.65 21.38 14.10
CA CYS A 165 -6.42 21.39 13.30
C CYS A 165 -5.38 20.42 13.86
N ASN A 166 -5.19 20.40 15.18
CA ASN A 166 -4.26 19.48 15.85
C ASN A 166 -4.68 18.01 15.67
N ASP A 167 -5.98 17.72 15.75
CA ASP A 167 -6.53 16.37 15.51
C ASP A 167 -6.25 15.93 14.07
N LEU A 168 -6.54 16.79 13.08
CA LEU A 168 -6.27 16.51 11.67
C LEU A 168 -4.78 16.32 11.38
N GLU A 169 -3.90 17.09 12.04
CA GLU A 169 -2.45 16.92 11.92
C GLU A 169 -2.00 15.57 12.48
N THR A 170 -2.58 15.13 13.59
CA THR A 170 -2.32 13.81 14.18
C THR A 170 -2.78 12.68 13.24
N GLU A 171 -3.98 12.79 12.67
CA GLU A 171 -4.49 11.82 11.69
C GLU A 171 -3.63 11.78 10.41
N LEU A 172 -3.15 12.94 9.95
CA LEU A 172 -2.26 13.04 8.80
C LEU A 172 -0.95 12.29 9.05
N ILE A 173 -0.33 12.49 10.22
CA ILE A 173 0.90 11.79 10.63
C ILE A 173 0.68 10.27 10.65
N LYS A 174 -0.44 9.81 11.25
CA LYS A 174 -0.79 8.39 11.28
C LYS A 174 -0.94 7.81 9.88
N THR A 175 -1.75 8.47 9.04
CA THR A 175 -2.00 8.05 7.65
C THR A 175 -0.69 8.01 6.84
N LYS A 176 0.20 8.98 7.07
CA LYS A 176 1.52 9.01 6.41
C LYS A 176 2.38 7.81 6.80
N SER A 177 2.37 7.42 8.08
CA SER A 177 3.11 6.25 8.55
C SER A 177 2.57 4.93 7.98
N GLU A 178 1.25 4.81 7.86
CA GLU A 178 0.59 3.65 7.24
C GLU A 178 0.94 3.55 5.75
N PHE A 179 0.91 4.68 5.03
CA PHE A 179 1.34 4.76 3.64
C PHE A 179 2.80 4.30 3.46
N ASP A 180 3.71 4.79 4.31
CA ASP A 180 5.12 4.42 4.25
C ASP A 180 5.34 2.92 4.57
N ASN A 181 4.48 2.31 5.41
CA ASN A 181 4.51 0.86 5.62
C ASN A 181 4.05 0.08 4.38
N VAL A 182 2.92 0.45 3.79
CA VAL A 182 2.40 -0.18 2.56
C VAL A 182 3.41 -0.05 1.42
N GLN A 183 4.07 1.09 1.28
CA GLN A 183 5.11 1.30 0.27
C GLN A 183 6.31 0.35 0.44
N ARG A 184 6.72 0.06 1.69
CA ARG A 184 7.78 -0.91 1.99
C ARG A 184 7.34 -2.34 1.65
N GLU A 185 6.11 -2.72 2.02
CA GLU A 185 5.55 -4.03 1.69
C GLU A 185 5.43 -4.25 0.17
N TYR A 186 4.98 -3.23 -0.57
CA TYR A 186 4.93 -3.24 -2.02
C TYR A 186 6.31 -3.49 -2.63
N SER A 187 7.34 -2.77 -2.17
CA SER A 187 8.71 -2.92 -2.66
C SER A 187 9.28 -4.33 -2.39
N SER A 188 8.96 -4.90 -1.22
CA SER A 188 9.31 -6.28 -0.87
C SER A 188 8.60 -7.30 -1.77
N CYS A 189 7.30 -7.10 -2.03
CA CYS A 189 6.53 -7.94 -2.92
C CYS A 189 7.09 -7.92 -4.36
N GLN A 190 7.44 -6.74 -4.87
CA GLN A 190 8.06 -6.57 -6.18
C GLN A 190 9.37 -7.37 -6.30
N THR A 191 10.23 -7.31 -5.27
CA THR A 191 11.49 -8.07 -5.24
C THR A 191 11.26 -9.59 -5.26
N ARG A 192 10.24 -10.05 -4.52
CA ARG A 192 9.84 -11.47 -4.51
C ARG A 192 9.30 -11.92 -5.86
N LEU A 193 8.53 -11.07 -6.54
CA LEU A 193 8.02 -11.34 -7.88
C LEU A 193 9.17 -11.51 -8.89
N THR A 194 10.10 -10.56 -8.96
CA THR A 194 11.27 -10.66 -9.84
C THR A 194 12.09 -11.92 -9.56
N THR A 195 12.22 -12.31 -8.29
CA THR A 195 12.92 -13.54 -7.91
C THR A 195 12.18 -14.80 -8.37
N ALA A 196 10.85 -14.83 -8.24
CA ALA A 196 10.03 -15.94 -8.70
C ALA A 196 10.08 -16.08 -10.22
N GLU A 197 10.04 -14.97 -10.96
CA GLU A 197 10.17 -14.94 -12.43
C GLU A 197 11.48 -15.57 -12.89
N LYS A 198 12.62 -15.18 -12.29
CA LYS A 198 13.92 -15.78 -12.60
C LYS A 198 13.95 -17.30 -12.35
N ARG A 199 13.36 -17.75 -11.25
CA ARG A 199 13.30 -19.17 -10.91
C ARG A 199 12.41 -19.97 -11.87
N VAL A 200 11.36 -19.36 -12.41
CA VAL A 200 10.53 -19.95 -13.48
C VAL A 200 11.34 -20.07 -14.77
N GLU A 201 12.09 -19.04 -15.14
CA GLU A 201 12.97 -19.06 -16.32
C GLU A 201 14.05 -20.16 -16.21
N GLU A 202 14.72 -20.28 -15.07
CA GLU A 202 15.70 -21.33 -14.80
C GLU A 202 15.09 -22.74 -14.94
N LYS A 203 13.91 -22.96 -14.37
CA LYS A 203 13.18 -24.24 -14.48
C LYS A 203 12.76 -24.53 -15.92
N THR A 204 12.33 -23.52 -16.66
CA THR A 204 11.96 -23.63 -18.08
C THR A 204 13.17 -24.07 -18.91
N ASN A 205 14.32 -23.42 -18.70
CA ASN A 205 15.57 -23.80 -19.37
C ASN A 205 16.03 -25.21 -19.00
N TYR A 206 15.84 -25.63 -17.75
CA TYR A 206 16.14 -27.00 -17.33
C TYR A 206 15.24 -28.04 -17.99
N ILE A 207 13.93 -27.77 -18.08
CA ILE A 207 12.96 -28.64 -18.78
C ILE A 207 13.33 -28.77 -20.26
N ALA A 208 13.71 -27.67 -20.92
CA ALA A 208 14.15 -27.69 -22.32
C ALA A 208 15.37 -28.61 -22.50
N LYS A 209 16.37 -28.54 -21.60
CA LYS A 209 17.55 -29.43 -21.63
C LYS A 209 17.17 -30.90 -21.44
N LEU A 210 16.27 -31.21 -20.51
CA LEU A 210 15.79 -32.59 -20.30
C LEU A 210 15.03 -33.11 -21.51
N THR A 211 14.19 -32.27 -22.12
CA THR A 211 13.43 -32.59 -23.33
C THR A 211 14.38 -32.93 -24.49
N GLY A 212 15.46 -32.16 -24.66
CA GLY A 212 16.52 -32.47 -25.63
C GLY A 212 17.16 -33.84 -25.40
N LYS A 213 17.57 -34.13 -24.15
CA LYS A 213 18.15 -35.44 -23.80
C LYS A 213 17.21 -36.62 -24.07
N ILE A 214 15.92 -36.45 -23.81
CA ILE A 214 14.90 -37.47 -24.10
C ILE A 214 14.84 -37.72 -25.61
N ASN A 215 14.84 -36.66 -26.41
CA ASN A 215 14.81 -36.77 -27.87
C ASN A 215 16.05 -37.51 -28.41
N ASP A 216 17.24 -37.17 -27.92
CA ASP A 216 18.49 -37.85 -28.31
C ASP A 216 18.44 -39.35 -27.96
N LYS A 217 17.94 -39.69 -26.76
CA LYS A 217 17.79 -41.08 -26.33
C LYS A 217 16.76 -41.85 -27.15
N ASN A 218 15.67 -41.21 -27.55
CA ASN A 218 14.69 -41.82 -28.46
C ASN A 218 15.27 -42.08 -29.84
N GLN A 219 16.10 -41.18 -30.37
CA GLN A 219 16.81 -41.41 -31.63
C GLN A 219 17.79 -42.58 -31.53
N GLU A 220 18.56 -42.66 -30.44
CA GLU A 220 19.47 -43.79 -30.18
C GLU A 220 18.69 -45.13 -30.10
N LEU A 221 17.55 -45.14 -29.42
CA LEU A 221 16.69 -46.32 -29.30
C LEU A 221 16.12 -46.76 -30.66
N ASN A 222 15.67 -45.82 -31.49
CA ASN A 222 15.20 -46.11 -32.85
C ASN A 222 16.32 -46.70 -33.73
N ASN A 223 17.53 -46.16 -33.62
CA ASN A 223 18.70 -46.69 -34.34
C ASN A 223 19.04 -48.11 -33.90
N LEU A 224 19.02 -48.38 -32.60
CA LEU A 224 19.23 -49.73 -32.06
C LEU A 224 18.13 -50.70 -32.51
N SER A 225 16.87 -50.26 -32.52
CA SER A 225 15.73 -51.04 -33.01
C SER A 225 15.91 -51.42 -34.49
N THR A 226 16.35 -50.49 -35.32
CA THR A 226 16.63 -50.73 -36.74
C THR A 226 17.76 -51.76 -36.93
N LYS A 227 18.87 -51.59 -36.21
CA LYS A 227 19.99 -52.57 -36.25
C LYS A 227 19.58 -53.96 -35.77
N LEU A 228 18.71 -54.04 -34.76
CA LEU A 228 18.18 -55.32 -34.28
C LEU A 228 17.36 -56.02 -35.38
N ALA A 229 16.50 -55.28 -36.08
CA ALA A 229 15.73 -55.80 -37.20
C ALA A 229 16.62 -56.33 -38.33
N GLU A 230 17.66 -55.57 -38.71
CA GLU A 230 18.65 -56.00 -39.71
C GLU A 230 19.34 -57.31 -39.31
N LYS A 231 19.79 -57.42 -38.05
CA LYS A 231 20.42 -58.65 -37.54
C LYS A 231 19.46 -59.83 -37.55
N ASN A 232 18.20 -59.64 -37.20
CA ASN A 232 17.18 -60.69 -37.29
C ASN A 232 16.99 -61.17 -38.74
N THR A 233 16.97 -60.26 -39.72
CA THR A 233 16.92 -60.63 -41.14
C THR A 233 18.14 -61.46 -41.54
N SER A 234 19.35 -61.03 -41.20
CA SER A 234 20.57 -61.81 -41.48
C SER A 234 20.59 -63.19 -40.82
N ILE A 235 20.09 -63.31 -39.58
CA ILE A 235 19.96 -64.59 -38.89
C ILE A 235 19.00 -65.52 -39.65
N ASN A 236 17.85 -65.00 -40.09
CA ASN A 236 16.89 -65.78 -40.85
C ASN A 236 17.48 -66.29 -42.18
N GLU A 237 18.22 -65.46 -42.90
CA GLU A 237 18.92 -65.87 -44.12
C GLU A 237 19.98 -66.95 -43.87
N LEU A 238 20.76 -66.81 -42.78
CA LEU A 238 21.75 -67.82 -42.39
C LEU A 238 21.08 -69.14 -42.02
N ASN A 239 19.96 -69.10 -41.29
CA ASN A 239 19.18 -70.28 -40.94
C ASN A 239 18.63 -70.97 -42.19
N GLN A 240 18.13 -70.23 -43.17
CA GLN A 240 17.68 -70.78 -44.46
C GLN A 240 18.83 -71.48 -45.21
N LYS A 241 19.99 -70.80 -45.34
CA LYS A 241 21.19 -71.39 -45.96
C LYS A 241 21.69 -72.64 -45.23
N SER A 242 21.60 -72.66 -43.90
CA SER A 242 21.96 -73.81 -43.07
C SER A 242 21.03 -75.00 -43.36
N ALA A 243 19.72 -74.76 -43.43
CA ALA A 243 18.74 -75.78 -43.79
C ALA A 243 18.98 -76.35 -45.20
N GLU A 244 19.23 -75.49 -46.19
CA GLU A 244 19.58 -75.92 -47.56
C GLU A 244 20.85 -76.78 -47.60
N ARG A 245 21.89 -76.40 -46.85
CA ARG A 245 23.13 -77.19 -46.72
C ARG A 245 22.87 -78.54 -46.08
N ASN A 246 22.04 -78.62 -45.05
CA ASN A 246 21.67 -79.89 -44.43
C ASN A 246 20.98 -80.83 -45.42
N VAL A 247 20.03 -80.34 -46.22
CA VAL A 247 19.38 -81.14 -47.28
C VAL A 247 20.41 -81.67 -48.28
N LYS A 248 21.32 -80.81 -48.76
CA LYS A 248 22.41 -81.23 -49.66
C LYS A 248 23.30 -82.30 -49.03
N LEU A 249 23.67 -82.14 -47.76
CA LEU A 249 24.48 -83.12 -47.03
C LEU A 249 23.76 -84.46 -46.91
N THR A 250 22.46 -84.46 -46.62
CA THR A 250 21.65 -85.69 -46.59
C THR A 250 21.65 -86.39 -47.94
N ASN A 251 21.52 -85.64 -49.05
CA ASN A 251 21.55 -86.22 -50.39
C ASN A 251 22.93 -86.83 -50.71
N VAL A 252 24.03 -86.11 -50.45
CA VAL A 252 25.39 -86.63 -50.64
C VAL A 252 25.63 -87.88 -49.80
N ASN A 253 25.13 -87.92 -48.55
CA ASN A 253 25.25 -89.12 -47.71
C ASN A 253 24.51 -90.32 -48.30
N LYS A 254 23.30 -90.12 -48.87
CA LYS A 254 22.58 -91.19 -49.58
C LYS A 254 23.37 -91.69 -50.79
N GLU A 255 23.89 -90.78 -51.62
CA GLU A 255 24.71 -91.14 -52.79
C GLU A 255 25.96 -91.92 -52.38
N ARG A 256 26.64 -91.50 -51.31
CA ARG A 256 27.78 -92.22 -50.73
C ARG A 256 27.37 -93.64 -50.30
N ASP A 257 26.24 -93.79 -49.62
CA ASP A 257 25.76 -95.10 -49.14
C ASP A 257 25.40 -96.02 -50.31
N ASP A 258 24.73 -95.51 -51.34
CA ASP A 258 24.44 -96.24 -52.58
C ASP A 258 25.72 -96.70 -53.28
N LEU A 259 26.72 -95.82 -53.38
CA LEU A 259 28.03 -96.16 -53.93
C LEU A 259 28.75 -97.22 -53.08
N ALA A 260 28.67 -97.15 -51.75
CA ALA A 260 29.25 -98.15 -50.86
C ALA A 260 28.60 -99.53 -51.06
N VAL A 261 27.28 -99.59 -51.25
CA VAL A 261 26.56 -100.83 -51.59
C VAL A 261 27.02 -101.38 -52.94
N LYS A 262 27.09 -100.54 -53.98
CA LYS A 262 27.57 -100.95 -55.31
C LYS A 262 29.01 -101.45 -55.26
N LEU A 263 29.89 -100.79 -54.53
CA LEU A 263 31.30 -101.17 -54.37
C LEU A 263 31.45 -102.49 -53.62
N LYS A 264 30.64 -102.72 -52.58
CA LYS A 264 30.57 -104.03 -51.89
C LYS A 264 30.12 -105.15 -52.81
N ALA A 265 29.11 -104.90 -53.65
CA ALA A 265 28.64 -105.87 -54.64
C ALA A 265 29.71 -106.17 -55.69
N ALA A 266 30.36 -105.14 -56.24
CA ALA A 266 31.46 -105.28 -57.19
C ALA A 266 32.63 -106.09 -56.60
N ASN A 267 33.03 -105.80 -55.36
CA ASN A 267 34.06 -106.58 -54.65
C ASN A 267 33.63 -108.03 -54.41
N GLY A 268 32.35 -108.29 -54.15
CA GLY A 268 31.80 -109.64 -54.05
C GLY A 268 31.90 -110.40 -55.39
N ASN A 269 31.61 -109.73 -56.50
CA ASN A 269 31.77 -110.29 -57.84
C ASN A 269 33.24 -110.57 -58.17
N ILE A 270 34.14 -109.65 -57.84
CA ILE A 270 35.60 -109.85 -58.00
C ILE A 270 36.04 -111.11 -57.26
N ARG A 271 35.64 -111.31 -56.00
CA ARG A 271 35.97 -112.53 -55.24
C ARG A 271 35.45 -113.81 -55.89
N LYS A 272 34.23 -113.79 -56.45
CA LYS A 272 33.69 -114.94 -57.19
C LYS A 272 34.53 -115.25 -58.43
N LEU A 273 34.87 -114.22 -59.21
CA LEU A 273 35.74 -114.34 -60.38
C LEU A 273 37.15 -114.81 -59.98
N GLU A 274 37.71 -114.32 -58.88
CA GLU A 274 39.01 -114.78 -58.35
C GLU A 274 38.98 -116.28 -57.98
N GLU A 275 37.91 -116.75 -57.35
CA GLU A 275 37.76 -118.18 -57.04
C GLU A 275 37.53 -119.03 -58.30
N GLU A 276 36.77 -118.53 -59.28
CA GLU A 276 36.62 -119.16 -60.60
C GLU A 276 37.98 -119.26 -61.31
N ILE A 277 38.77 -118.19 -61.35
CA ILE A 277 40.13 -118.18 -61.93
C ILE A 277 41.01 -119.21 -61.23
N LYS A 278 40.96 -119.28 -59.90
CA LYS A 278 41.72 -120.26 -59.10
C LYS A 278 41.28 -121.70 -59.41
N ASN A 279 39.99 -121.96 -59.51
CA ASN A 279 39.46 -123.28 -59.87
C ASN A 279 39.88 -123.68 -61.29
N LEU A 280 39.70 -122.79 -62.27
CA LEU A 280 40.15 -122.99 -63.65
C LEU A 280 41.66 -123.22 -63.72
N LYS A 281 42.45 -122.49 -62.93
CA LYS A 281 43.91 -122.70 -62.84
C LYS A 281 44.24 -124.09 -62.29
N SER A 282 43.53 -124.54 -61.26
CA SER A 282 43.71 -125.89 -60.71
C SER A 282 43.32 -127.00 -61.68
N GLU A 283 42.27 -126.81 -62.48
CA GLU A 283 41.87 -127.73 -63.56
C GLU A 283 42.90 -127.73 -64.69
N SER A 284 43.36 -126.56 -65.11
CA SER A 284 44.43 -126.41 -66.09
C SER A 284 45.70 -127.12 -65.63
N ASP A 285 46.15 -126.90 -64.39
CA ASP A 285 47.35 -127.55 -63.83
C ASP A 285 47.21 -129.08 -63.80
N LYS A 286 46.03 -129.61 -63.46
CA LYS A 286 45.73 -131.05 -63.54
C LYS A 286 45.80 -131.55 -64.99
N SER A 287 45.17 -130.85 -65.93
CA SER A 287 45.19 -131.23 -67.35
C SER A 287 46.60 -131.19 -67.93
N VAL A 288 47.40 -130.17 -67.59
CA VAL A 288 48.81 -130.07 -67.97
C VAL A 288 49.60 -131.22 -67.37
N LYS A 289 49.35 -131.60 -66.11
CA LYS A 289 49.98 -132.77 -65.49
C LYS A 289 49.61 -134.07 -66.21
N THR A 290 48.33 -134.30 -66.52
CA THR A 290 47.88 -135.47 -67.28
C THR A 290 48.51 -135.52 -68.67
N ALA A 291 48.55 -134.40 -69.39
CA ALA A 291 49.19 -134.32 -70.70
C ALA A 291 50.70 -134.58 -70.61
N LYS A 292 51.36 -134.09 -69.55
CA LYS A 292 52.78 -134.34 -69.30
C LYS A 292 53.04 -135.80 -68.97
N ASP A 293 52.22 -136.43 -68.14
CA ASP A 293 52.30 -137.86 -67.82
C ASP A 293 52.08 -138.73 -69.06
N GLN A 294 51.12 -138.35 -69.92
CA GLN A 294 50.91 -139.00 -71.23
C GLN A 294 52.11 -138.82 -72.16
N LEU A 295 52.70 -137.62 -72.22
CA LEU A 295 53.90 -137.37 -73.02
C LEU A 295 55.09 -138.21 -72.53
N THR A 296 55.28 -138.35 -71.21
CA THR A 296 56.30 -139.23 -70.63
C THR A 296 56.08 -140.67 -71.06
N ARG A 297 54.84 -141.18 -71.00
CA ARG A 297 54.51 -142.54 -71.48
C ARG A 297 54.80 -142.72 -72.96
N VAL A 298 54.41 -141.76 -73.80
CA VAL A 298 54.71 -141.81 -75.24
C VAL A 298 56.22 -141.77 -75.49
N GLN A 299 56.98 -141.03 -74.69
CA GLN A 299 58.44 -141.03 -74.75
C GLN A 299 59.03 -142.38 -74.32
N GLU A 300 58.51 -143.00 -73.26
CA GLU A 300 58.89 -144.35 -72.82
C GLU A 300 58.55 -145.40 -73.89
N ASP A 301 57.35 -145.35 -74.47
CA ASP A 301 56.92 -146.20 -75.57
C ASP A 301 57.81 -146.01 -76.82
N TYR A 302 58.17 -144.76 -77.15
CA TYR A 302 59.11 -144.45 -78.24
C TYR A 302 60.50 -145.03 -77.99
N GLN A 303 61.04 -144.91 -76.77
CA GLN A 303 62.34 -145.49 -76.42
C GLN A 303 62.31 -147.03 -76.48
N THR A 304 61.21 -147.64 -76.05
CA THR A 304 61.00 -149.09 -76.14
C THR A 304 60.96 -149.54 -77.60
N LEU A 305 60.20 -148.84 -78.44
CA LEU A 305 60.12 -149.12 -79.88
C LEU A 305 61.45 -148.91 -80.59
N LEU A 306 62.24 -147.92 -80.17
CA LEU A 306 63.58 -147.67 -80.68
C LEU A 306 64.51 -148.86 -80.35
N SER A 307 64.44 -149.37 -79.12
CA SER A 307 65.19 -150.55 -78.69
C SER A 307 64.76 -151.82 -79.45
N ASP A 308 63.45 -152.01 -79.68
CA ASP A 308 62.92 -153.11 -80.48
C ASP A 308 63.39 -153.03 -81.95
N PHE A 309 63.44 -151.81 -82.51
CA PHE A 309 63.94 -151.59 -83.86
C PHE A 309 65.45 -151.86 -83.98
N GLU A 310 66.23 -151.47 -82.98
CA GLU A 310 67.67 -151.80 -82.90
C GLU A 310 67.89 -153.31 -82.82
N ASN A 311 67.10 -154.04 -82.01
CA ASN A 311 67.15 -155.49 -81.94
C ASN A 311 66.80 -156.16 -83.28
N TYR A 312 65.79 -155.64 -84.00
CA TYR A 312 65.41 -156.15 -85.32
C TYR A 312 66.51 -155.98 -86.37
N GLN A 313 67.28 -154.88 -86.32
CA GLN A 313 68.43 -154.71 -87.23
C GLN A 313 69.54 -155.72 -86.96
N ILE A 314 69.79 -156.05 -85.69
CA ILE A 314 70.82 -157.02 -85.30
C ILE A 314 70.46 -158.43 -85.81
N GLU A 315 69.20 -158.84 -85.68
CA GLU A 315 68.72 -160.16 -86.15
C GLU A 315 68.81 -160.33 -87.67
N ASN A 316 68.56 -159.26 -88.45
CA ASN A 316 68.60 -159.33 -89.91
C ASN A 316 70.02 -159.48 -90.47
N GLN A 317 71.04 -158.92 -89.81
CA GLN A 317 72.44 -159.07 -90.25
C GLN A 317 72.98 -160.48 -90.03
N THR A 318 72.61 -161.16 -88.95
CA THR A 318 73.16 -162.49 -88.60
C THR A 318 72.63 -163.62 -89.48
N MET A 319 71.43 -163.46 -90.06
CA MET A 319 70.81 -164.43 -90.97
C MET A 319 71.44 -164.43 -92.38
N SER A 320 71.99 -163.30 -92.83
CA SER A 320 72.57 -163.16 -94.18
C SER A 320 73.96 -163.81 -94.31
N GLU A 321 74.77 -163.83 -93.26
CA GLU A 321 76.15 -164.35 -93.32
C GLU A 321 76.21 -165.88 -93.31
N ASN A 322 75.35 -166.54 -92.53
CA ASN A 322 75.39 -168.01 -92.38
C ASN A 322 74.94 -168.78 -93.64
N GLN A 323 74.07 -168.20 -94.48
CA GLN A 323 73.60 -168.86 -95.71
C GLN A 323 74.65 -168.83 -96.85
N LEU A 324 75.49 -167.80 -96.90
CA LEU A 324 76.49 -167.63 -97.97
C LEU A 324 77.70 -168.57 -97.79
N GLN A 325 78.05 -168.89 -96.55
CA GLN A 325 79.21 -169.73 -96.22
C GLN A 325 78.98 -171.22 -96.50
N SER A 326 77.73 -171.69 -96.43
CA SER A 326 77.33 -173.07 -96.76
C SER A 326 77.38 -173.38 -98.27
N ALA A 327 77.01 -172.41 -99.11
CA ALA A 327 76.97 -172.58 -100.57
C ALA A 327 78.37 -172.68 -101.22
N PHE A 328 79.37 -171.99 -100.65
CA PHE A 328 80.74 -172.00 -101.18
C PHE A 328 81.47 -173.33 -100.93
N ALA A 329 81.21 -174.00 -99.80
CA ALA A 329 81.83 -175.28 -99.47
C ALA A 329 81.37 -176.42 -100.40
N LYS A 330 80.08 -176.41 -100.78
CA LYS A 330 79.48 -177.44 -101.66
C LYS A 330 80.02 -177.38 -103.09
N THR A 331 80.17 -176.17 -103.63
CA THR A 331 80.66 -175.93 -105.00
C THR A 331 82.16 -176.26 -105.17
N LYS A 332 82.95 -176.18 -104.10
CA LYS A 332 84.37 -176.53 -104.11
C LYS A 332 84.63 -178.04 -104.14
N ALA A 333 83.74 -178.85 -103.56
CA ALA A 333 83.86 -180.30 -103.54
C ALA A 333 83.53 -180.95 -104.90
N GLU A 334 82.52 -180.43 -105.62
CA GLU A 334 82.10 -180.96 -106.93
C GLU A 334 83.14 -180.71 -108.04
N ASN A 335 83.89 -179.60 -107.97
CA ASN A 335 84.93 -179.27 -108.96
C ASN A 335 86.20 -180.14 -108.85
N ILE A 336 86.49 -180.69 -107.67
CA ILE A 336 87.66 -181.57 -107.47
C ILE A 336 87.39 -182.97 -108.06
N ASP A 337 86.14 -183.45 -107.98
CA ASP A 337 85.75 -184.78 -108.46
C ASP A 337 85.63 -184.85 -109.99
N LEU A 338 85.20 -183.75 -110.62
CA LEU A 338 85.24 -183.57 -112.08
C LEU A 338 86.67 -183.60 -112.64
N LYS A 339 87.65 -183.07 -111.91
CA LYS A 339 89.06 -183.04 -112.36
C LYS A 339 89.69 -184.43 -112.39
N ARG A 340 89.33 -185.32 -111.45
CA ARG A 340 89.77 -186.74 -111.45
C ARG A 340 89.17 -187.57 -112.59
N LYS A 341 87.94 -187.24 -113.03
CA LYS A 341 87.26 -187.93 -114.15
C LYS A 341 87.86 -187.58 -115.52
N VAL A 342 88.39 -186.37 -115.70
CA VAL A 342 89.01 -185.94 -116.96
C VAL A 342 90.41 -186.54 -117.14
N GLU A 343 91.14 -186.79 -116.05
CA GLU A 343 92.50 -187.31 -116.12
C GLU A 343 92.56 -188.83 -116.45
N ASP A 344 91.52 -189.58 -116.07
CA ASP A 344 91.38 -191.01 -116.37
C ASP A 344 90.92 -191.28 -117.82
N LEU A 345 90.28 -190.29 -118.47
CA LEU A 345 89.90 -190.36 -119.88
C LEU A 345 91.06 -190.00 -120.83
N SER A 346 91.93 -189.05 -120.45
CA SER A 346 93.06 -188.64 -121.29
C SER A 346 94.15 -189.70 -121.45
N LYS A 347 94.37 -190.59 -120.47
CA LYS A 347 95.36 -191.67 -120.64
C LYS A 347 94.86 -192.88 -121.44
N LYS A 348 93.54 -193.04 -121.62
CA LYS A 348 92.99 -194.07 -122.51
C LYS A 348 93.05 -193.72 -124.00
N LEU A 349 93.37 -192.47 -124.36
CA LEU A 349 93.27 -191.97 -125.75
C LEU A 349 94.59 -191.81 -126.51
N ALA A 350 95.76 -192.02 -125.90
CA ALA A 350 97.05 -192.00 -126.61
C ALA A 350 97.71 -193.40 -126.70
N LYS A 351 96.90 -194.40 -127.07
CA LYS A 351 97.34 -195.75 -127.49
C LYS A 351 97.00 -196.05 -128.96
N ASN A 352 96.80 -195.02 -129.78
CA ASN A 352 96.68 -195.10 -131.24
C ASN A 352 97.43 -193.91 -131.90
N ASN A 353 98.74 -193.89 -131.66
CA ASN A 353 99.82 -193.74 -132.65
C ASN A 353 101.15 -193.87 -131.92
#